data_AF-A0A5J4PZ93-F1
#
_entry.id   AF-A0A5J4PZ93-F1
#
_cell.length_a   1.000
_cell.length_b   1.000
_cell.length_c   1.000
_cell.angle_alpha   90.00
_cell.angle_beta   90.00
_cell.angle_gamma   90.00
#
_symmetry.space_group_name_H-M   'P 1'
#
loop_
_entity.id
_entity.type
_entity.pdbx_description
1 polymer ?
#
loop_
_entity_poly.entity_id
_entity_poly.type
_entity_poly.pdbx_seq_one_letter_code
_entity_poly.pdbx_strand_id
1 'polypeptide(L)'
;MTSQQIQKAITTSQYTLPVAIILSIVFWSVSLVLLPDFPEKEVSYPIWSKILEYCFPLWLDKVVCLILYFIIGYFLSVFNNQFGLTRMRIALSASLFFLFLSAWPGSYVLCAGDIATFTFLFSVYYLFESYQQYKSSGYLFHSALFTGIGSLFYPQLTYFIPVLIIGAYSFRSLNVRSFFALLIGWSVPYWFLFGYAFPT
;
A
#
# COMPACT_ATOMS: atom_id res chain seq x y z
N MET A 1 -34.28 12.63 -14.64
CA MET A 1 -33.72 11.30 -14.29
C MET A 1 -34.78 10.52 -13.55
N THR A 2 -35.22 9.39 -14.08
CA THR A 2 -36.32 8.58 -13.52
C THR A 2 -35.83 7.65 -12.40
N SER A 3 -36.69 7.35 -11.42
CA SER A 3 -36.35 6.50 -10.26
C SER A 3 -35.78 5.13 -10.65
N GLN A 4 -36.17 4.60 -11.81
CA GLN A 4 -35.64 3.34 -12.37
C GLN A 4 -34.20 3.46 -12.86
N GLN A 5 -33.77 4.62 -13.37
CA GLN A 5 -32.38 4.87 -13.73
C GLN A 5 -31.51 4.97 -12.47
N ILE A 6 -32.03 5.59 -11.40
CA ILE A 6 -31.38 5.63 -10.08
C ILE A 6 -31.27 4.22 -9.49
N GLN A 7 -32.33 3.39 -9.58
CA GLN A 7 -32.27 2.00 -9.15
C GLN A 7 -31.28 1.16 -9.97
N LYS A 8 -31.21 1.33 -11.30
CA LYS A 8 -30.18 0.69 -12.15
C LYS A 8 -28.77 1.18 -11.83
N ALA A 9 -28.63 2.46 -11.52
CA ALA A 9 -27.39 3.08 -11.05
C ALA A 9 -26.97 2.58 -9.66
N ILE A 10 -27.91 2.26 -8.77
CA ILE A 10 -27.63 1.75 -7.42
C ILE A 10 -27.34 0.24 -7.44
N THR A 11 -28.01 -0.51 -8.32
CA THR A 11 -27.77 -1.96 -8.50
C THR A 11 -26.49 -2.26 -9.28
N THR A 12 -26.06 -1.33 -10.13
CA THR A 12 -24.70 -1.34 -10.69
C THR A 12 -23.80 -0.63 -9.69
N SER A 13 -22.78 -1.29 -9.13
CA SER A 13 -21.89 -0.74 -8.08
C SER A 13 -21.02 0.48 -8.51
N GLN A 14 -21.60 1.50 -9.15
CA GLN A 14 -20.92 2.73 -9.59
C GLN A 14 -20.91 3.81 -8.51
N TYR A 15 -21.92 3.86 -7.63
CA TYR A 15 -22.04 4.93 -6.63
C TYR A 15 -21.52 4.53 -5.24
N THR A 16 -21.24 3.25 -5.00
CA THR A 16 -20.73 2.76 -3.70
C THR A 16 -19.33 3.30 -3.39
N LEU A 17 -18.46 3.40 -4.40
CA LEU A 17 -17.10 3.91 -4.28
C LEU A 17 -17.06 5.42 -3.97
N PRO A 18 -17.71 6.31 -4.75
CA PRO A 18 -17.73 7.74 -4.44
C PRO A 18 -18.46 8.05 -3.12
N VAL A 19 -19.52 7.32 -2.78
CA VAL A 19 -20.20 7.47 -1.49
C VAL A 19 -19.30 7.08 -0.32
N ALA A 20 -18.57 5.96 -0.41
CA ALA A 20 -17.62 5.55 0.63
C ALA A 20 -16.47 6.55 0.80
N ILE A 21 -15.96 7.12 -0.31
CA ILE A 21 -14.94 8.18 -0.28
C ILE A 21 -15.48 9.41 0.48
N ILE A 22 -16.66 9.90 0.10
CA ILE A 22 -17.26 11.08 0.75
C ILE A 22 -17.50 10.81 2.23
N LEU A 23 -18.05 9.64 2.57
CA LEU A 23 -18.28 9.24 3.96
C LEU A 23 -16.96 9.20 4.76
N SER A 24 -15.89 8.65 4.16
CA SER A 24 -14.58 8.59 4.78
C SER A 24 -13.98 9.97 5.04
N ILE A 25 -14.08 10.91 4.08
CA ILE A 25 -13.60 12.29 4.23
C ILE A 25 -14.36 13.02 5.34
N VAL A 26 -15.68 12.85 5.40
CA VAL A 26 -16.51 13.46 6.45
C VAL A 26 -16.12 12.91 7.82
N PHE A 27 -16.00 11.59 7.96
CA PHE A 27 -15.56 10.97 9.22
C PHE A 27 -14.16 11.40 9.64
N TRP A 28 -13.25 11.56 8.66
CA TRP A 28 -11.91 12.07 8.89
C TRP A 28 -11.91 13.53 9.37
N SER A 29 -12.71 14.39 8.74
CA SER A 29 -12.84 15.80 9.13
C SER A 29 -13.44 15.97 10.53
N VAL A 30 -14.40 15.12 10.91
CA VAL A 30 -14.97 15.08 12.26
C VAL A 30 -13.93 14.59 13.27
N SER A 31 -13.15 13.55 12.93
CA SER A 31 -12.09 13.02 13.80
C SER A 31 -10.95 14.02 14.02
N LEU A 32 -10.59 14.81 12.99
CA LEU A 32 -9.57 15.87 13.07
C LEU A 32 -9.94 16.98 14.07
N VAL A 33 -11.24 17.23 14.26
CA VAL A 33 -11.78 18.23 15.21
C VAL A 33 -11.98 17.65 16.61
N LEU A 34 -12.26 16.34 16.72
CA LEU A 34 -12.68 15.72 17.99
C LEU A 34 -11.52 15.15 18.82
N LEU A 35 -10.38 14.80 18.22
CA LEU A 35 -9.25 14.15 18.90
C LEU A 35 -7.92 14.90 18.63
N PRO A 36 -7.56 15.90 19.47
CA PRO A 36 -6.32 16.64 19.31
C PRO A 36 -5.09 15.83 19.74
N ASP A 37 -5.24 14.90 20.69
CA ASP A 37 -4.10 14.30 21.39
C ASP A 37 -4.29 12.78 21.52
N PHE A 38 -3.73 12.01 20.61
CA PHE A 38 -3.30 10.66 20.98
C PHE A 38 -1.79 10.67 21.11
N PRO A 39 -1.24 9.96 22.12
CA PRO A 39 0.18 9.85 22.29
C PRO A 39 0.76 9.22 21.03
N GLU A 40 1.68 9.95 20.40
CA GLU A 40 2.53 9.47 19.33
C GLU A 40 3.05 8.11 19.75
N LYS A 41 2.61 7.05 19.06
CA LYS A 41 3.15 5.72 19.31
C LYS A 41 4.56 5.77 18.73
N GLU A 42 5.51 6.14 19.58
CA GLU A 42 6.95 6.20 19.34
C GLU A 42 7.43 4.80 18.94
N VAL A 43 7.13 4.37 17.72
CA VAL A 43 7.79 3.23 17.13
C VAL A 43 9.13 3.75 16.62
N SER A 44 10.06 3.74 17.55
CA SER A 44 11.44 4.20 17.51
C SER A 44 12.22 3.51 16.37
N TYR A 45 12.05 3.98 15.15
CA TYR A 45 12.96 3.69 14.04
C TYR A 45 13.77 4.96 13.74
N PRO A 46 15.10 4.94 13.98
CA PRO A 46 15.94 6.14 13.89
C PRO A 46 16.03 6.73 12.48
N ILE A 47 15.76 5.91 11.46
CA ILE A 47 15.68 6.35 10.05
C ILE A 47 14.35 7.06 9.79
N TRP A 48 13.25 6.54 10.34
CA TRP A 48 11.92 7.11 10.19
C TRP A 48 11.79 8.45 10.90
N SER A 49 12.29 8.56 12.13
CA SER A 49 12.24 9.82 12.90
C SER A 49 13.05 10.94 12.23
N LYS A 50 14.24 10.63 11.69
CA LYS A 50 15.04 11.60 10.92
C LYS A 50 14.36 12.06 9.63
N ILE A 51 13.62 11.17 8.96
CA ILE A 51 12.88 11.50 7.73
C ILE A 51 11.64 12.33 8.05
N LEU A 52 10.92 12.00 9.13
CA LEU A 52 9.81 12.81 9.64
C LEU A 52 10.27 14.22 9.98
N GLU A 53 11.33 14.36 10.77
CA GLU A 53 11.85 15.65 11.23
C GLU A 53 12.39 16.53 10.09
N TYR A 54 13.00 15.93 9.07
CA TYR A 54 13.54 16.66 7.92
C TYR A 54 12.49 16.98 6.84
N CYS A 55 11.48 16.12 6.65
CA CYS A 55 10.56 16.18 5.51
C CYS A 55 9.19 16.80 5.85
N PHE A 56 8.73 16.74 7.10
CA PHE A 56 7.33 17.07 7.43
C PHE A 56 7.17 17.94 8.71
N PRO A 57 6.65 19.18 8.59
CA PRO A 57 6.09 19.89 9.75
C PRO A 57 4.77 19.23 10.20
N LEU A 58 4.40 19.37 11.49
CA LEU A 58 3.26 18.68 12.17
C LEU A 58 1.90 18.68 11.42
N TRP A 59 1.66 19.62 10.51
CA TRP A 59 0.42 19.69 9.72
C TRP A 59 0.49 18.90 8.41
N LEU A 60 1.70 18.76 7.84
CA LEU A 60 1.95 18.11 6.55
C LEU A 60 1.81 16.59 6.65
N ASP A 61 2.17 16.00 7.80
CA ASP A 61 2.01 14.56 8.07
C ASP A 61 0.57 14.09 7.87
N LYS A 62 -0.41 14.87 8.38
CA LYS A 62 -1.84 14.55 8.26
C LYS A 62 -2.28 14.59 6.80
N VAL A 63 -1.86 15.60 6.04
CA VAL A 63 -2.22 15.73 4.62
C VAL A 63 -1.59 14.60 3.80
N VAL A 64 -0.34 14.23 4.08
CA VAL A 64 0.35 13.15 3.36
C VAL A 64 -0.25 11.79 3.69
N CYS A 65 -0.64 11.56 4.94
CA CYS A 65 -1.34 10.34 5.34
C CYS A 65 -2.66 10.17 4.56
N LEU A 66 -3.44 11.25 4.46
CA LEU A 66 -4.69 11.26 3.68
C LEU A 66 -4.42 10.94 2.21
N ILE A 67 -3.45 11.61 1.58
CA ILE A 67 -3.09 11.36 0.18
C ILE A 67 -2.67 9.90 -0.01
N LEU A 68 -1.86 9.36 0.89
CA LEU A 68 -1.37 7.99 0.83
C LEU A 68 -2.53 6.98 0.90
N TYR A 69 -3.51 7.17 1.78
CA TYR A 69 -4.71 6.32 1.84
C TYR A 69 -5.58 6.41 0.60
N PHE A 70 -5.72 7.60 0.00
CA PHE A 70 -6.40 7.74 -1.28
C PHE A 70 -5.71 6.98 -2.40
N ILE A 71 -4.38 7.05 -2.46
CA ILE A 71 -3.59 6.31 -3.45
C ILE A 71 -3.72 4.79 -3.19
N ILE A 72 -3.63 4.32 -1.94
CA ILE A 72 -3.84 2.92 -1.57
C ILE A 72 -5.23 2.44 -2.00
N GLY A 73 -6.28 3.18 -1.67
CA GLY A 73 -7.66 2.84 -2.01
C GLY A 73 -7.90 2.81 -3.53
N TYR A 74 -7.35 3.79 -4.26
CA TYR A 74 -7.38 3.80 -5.72
C TYR A 74 -6.64 2.58 -6.30
N PHE A 75 -5.45 2.30 -5.80
CA PHE A 75 -4.63 1.19 -6.27
C PHE A 75 -5.28 -0.16 -6.00
N LEU A 76 -5.92 -0.35 -4.84
CA LEU A 76 -6.74 -1.54 -4.54
C LEU A 76 -7.91 -1.69 -5.51
N SER A 77 -8.54 -0.58 -5.92
CA SER A 77 -9.60 -0.60 -6.93
C SER A 77 -9.09 -1.02 -8.30
N VAL A 78 -7.96 -0.44 -8.75
CA VAL A 78 -7.30 -0.79 -10.03
C VAL A 78 -6.82 -2.24 -10.01
N PHE A 79 -6.15 -2.66 -8.94
CA PHE A 79 -5.66 -4.03 -8.75
C PHE A 79 -6.80 -5.05 -8.82
N ASN A 80 -7.90 -4.82 -8.09
CA ASN A 80 -9.06 -5.71 -8.12
C ASN A 80 -9.72 -5.75 -9.52
N ASN A 81 -9.75 -4.63 -10.25
CA ASN A 81 -10.32 -4.56 -11.60
C ASN A 81 -9.42 -5.20 -12.67
N GLN A 82 -8.09 -5.10 -12.54
CA GLN A 82 -7.13 -5.60 -13.54
C GLN A 82 -6.91 -7.11 -13.44
N PHE A 83 -6.83 -7.67 -12.22
CA PHE A 83 -6.57 -9.09 -12.01
C PHE A 83 -7.84 -9.94 -11.90
N GLY A 84 -9.03 -9.32 -11.97
CA GLY A 84 -10.31 -10.02 -12.06
C GLY A 84 -10.57 -11.00 -10.91
N LEU A 85 -9.97 -10.76 -9.74
CA LEU A 85 -10.04 -11.67 -8.58
C LEU A 85 -11.48 -11.90 -8.10
N THR A 86 -12.37 -10.95 -8.36
CA THR A 86 -13.82 -11.09 -8.16
C THR A 86 -14.54 -10.99 -9.51
N ARG A 87 -15.37 -11.98 -9.84
CA ARG A 87 -16.09 -12.12 -11.13
C ARG A 87 -17.03 -10.97 -11.52
N MET A 88 -17.23 -9.99 -10.64
CA MET A 88 -18.14 -8.86 -10.82
C MET A 88 -17.39 -7.58 -10.50
N ARG A 89 -17.50 -6.54 -11.35
CA ARG A 89 -16.98 -5.18 -11.11
C ARG A 89 -17.72 -4.56 -9.93
N ILE A 90 -17.34 -4.97 -8.73
CA ILE A 90 -17.81 -4.40 -7.48
C ILE A 90 -16.58 -3.83 -6.79
N ALA A 91 -16.59 -2.53 -6.54
CA ALA A 91 -15.55 -1.83 -5.78
C ALA A 91 -15.57 -2.19 -4.28
N LEU A 92 -16.02 -3.41 -3.93
CA LEU A 92 -16.24 -3.89 -2.57
C LEU A 92 -14.98 -3.79 -1.74
N SER A 93 -13.83 -4.20 -2.27
CA SER A 93 -12.54 -4.14 -1.58
C SER A 93 -12.12 -2.71 -1.24
N ALA A 94 -12.24 -1.78 -2.19
CA ALA A 94 -11.92 -0.37 -1.97
C ALA A 94 -12.93 0.29 -1.00
N SER A 95 -14.22 0.02 -1.14
CA SER A 95 -15.24 0.56 -0.22
C SER A 95 -15.11 0.01 1.20
N LEU A 96 -14.77 -1.27 1.35
CA LEU A 96 -14.50 -1.87 2.66
C LEU A 96 -13.24 -1.27 3.28
N PHE A 97 -12.18 -1.04 2.48
CA PHE A 97 -10.98 -0.35 2.95
C PHE A 97 -11.30 1.06 3.48
N PHE A 98 -12.06 1.86 2.73
CA PHE A 98 -12.48 3.20 3.18
C PHE A 98 -13.39 3.17 4.43
N LEU A 99 -14.27 2.16 4.55
CA LEU A 99 -15.11 1.99 5.73
C LEU A 99 -14.29 1.60 6.97
N PHE A 100 -13.37 0.64 6.84
CA PHE A 100 -12.45 0.29 7.93
C PHE A 100 -11.55 1.46 8.33
N LEU A 101 -11.09 2.25 7.35
CA LEU A 101 -10.33 3.46 7.59
C LEU A 101 -11.16 4.50 8.37
N SER A 102 -12.43 4.68 8.02
CA SER A 102 -13.34 5.59 8.74
C SER A 102 -13.63 5.15 10.17
N ALA A 103 -13.62 3.84 10.45
CA ALA A 103 -13.92 3.30 11.76
C ALA A 103 -12.74 3.38 12.75
N TRP A 104 -11.50 3.61 12.26
CA TRP A 104 -10.31 3.64 13.11
C TRP A 104 -9.80 5.08 13.33
N PRO A 105 -9.97 5.65 14.54
CA PRO A 105 -9.59 7.03 14.81
C PRO A 105 -8.07 7.23 14.71
N GLY A 106 -7.21 6.24 15.01
CA GLY A 106 -5.75 6.41 15.02
C GLY A 106 -5.03 6.49 13.66
N SER A 107 -5.75 6.73 12.57
CA SER A 107 -5.20 6.78 11.20
C SER A 107 -4.67 8.17 10.79
N TYR A 108 -4.71 9.18 11.66
CA TYR A 108 -4.25 10.54 11.32
C TYR A 108 -2.74 10.74 11.46
N VAL A 109 -2.00 9.85 12.11
CA VAL A 109 -0.53 9.95 12.25
C VAL A 109 0.14 9.14 11.17
N LEU A 110 1.06 9.76 10.43
CA LEU A 110 1.89 9.09 9.45
C LEU A 110 2.80 8.08 10.16
N CYS A 111 2.44 6.80 10.14
CA CYS A 111 3.25 5.76 10.74
C CYS A 111 4.19 5.15 9.68
N ALA A 112 5.38 4.71 10.11
CA ALA A 112 6.29 3.95 9.25
C ALA A 112 5.60 2.73 8.60
N GLY A 113 4.62 2.16 9.32
CA GLY A 113 3.77 1.08 8.85
C GLY A 113 2.88 1.43 7.65
N ASP A 114 2.39 2.67 7.52
CA ASP A 114 1.56 3.08 6.38
C ASP A 114 2.37 3.11 5.09
N ILE A 115 3.59 3.67 5.15
CA ILE A 115 4.53 3.67 4.03
C ILE A 115 5.00 2.26 3.69
N ALA A 116 5.27 1.42 4.69
CA ALA A 116 5.61 0.02 4.47
C ALA A 116 4.45 -0.74 3.80
N THR A 117 3.20 -0.49 4.22
CA THR A 117 1.99 -1.09 3.64
C THR A 117 1.80 -0.65 2.19
N PHE A 118 1.97 0.64 1.90
CA PHE A 118 1.93 1.17 0.54
C PHE A 118 2.96 0.51 -0.37
N THR A 119 4.21 0.41 0.11
CA THR A 119 5.31 -0.16 -0.67
C THR A 119 5.12 -1.67 -0.87
N PHE A 120 4.58 -2.37 0.13
CA PHE A 120 4.21 -3.78 0.03
C PHE A 120 3.07 -4.01 -0.95
N LEU A 121 2.06 -3.13 -0.98
CA LEU A 121 0.97 -3.21 -1.95
C LEU A 121 1.48 -3.10 -3.39
N PHE A 122 2.43 -2.19 -3.65
CA PHE A 122 3.13 -2.10 -4.93
C PHE A 122 3.91 -3.38 -5.26
N SER A 123 4.59 -3.97 -4.27
CA SER A 123 5.28 -5.25 -4.44
C SER A 123 4.34 -6.37 -4.87
N VAL A 124 3.18 -6.50 -4.22
CA VAL A 124 2.16 -7.50 -4.58
C VAL A 124 1.59 -7.24 -5.96
N TYR A 125 1.36 -5.99 -6.36
CA TYR A 125 0.93 -5.66 -7.71
C TYR A 125 1.89 -6.18 -8.78
N TYR A 126 3.18 -5.90 -8.63
CA TYR A 126 4.19 -6.40 -9.58
C TYR A 126 4.34 -7.93 -9.55
N LEU A 127 4.10 -8.56 -8.39
CA LEU A 127 4.04 -10.02 -8.29
C LEU A 127 2.90 -10.59 -9.16
N PHE A 128 1.71 -10.01 -9.09
CA PHE A 128 0.57 -10.42 -9.92
C PHE A 128 0.76 -10.04 -11.39
N GLU A 129 1.39 -8.91 -11.69
CA GLU A 129 1.72 -8.53 -13.07
C GLU A 129 2.69 -9.54 -13.70
N SER A 130 3.63 -10.08 -12.91
CA SER A 130 4.57 -11.11 -13.36
C SER A 130 3.88 -12.41 -13.82
N TYR A 131 2.66 -12.69 -13.36
CA TYR A 131 1.87 -13.84 -13.79
C TYR A 131 1.36 -13.68 -15.24
N GLN A 132 1.02 -12.45 -15.65
CA GLN A 132 0.43 -12.21 -16.96
C GLN A 132 1.46 -12.16 -18.09
N GLN A 133 2.75 -12.09 -17.77
CA GLN A 133 3.81 -11.82 -18.75
C GLN A 133 4.81 -12.97 -18.92
N TYR A 134 5.23 -13.21 -20.17
CA TYR A 134 6.16 -14.28 -20.53
C TYR A 134 7.60 -14.06 -20.00
N LYS A 135 8.00 -12.80 -19.72
CA LYS A 135 9.31 -12.44 -19.15
C LYS A 135 9.16 -11.94 -17.72
N SER A 136 9.02 -12.85 -16.76
CA SER A 136 8.68 -12.51 -15.38
C SER A 136 9.83 -11.99 -14.50
N SER A 137 11.09 -12.17 -14.91
CA SER A 137 12.25 -11.90 -14.05
C SER A 137 12.40 -10.43 -13.65
N GLY A 138 12.07 -9.49 -14.54
CA GLY A 138 12.12 -8.05 -14.23
C GLY A 138 11.04 -7.61 -13.24
N TYR A 139 9.82 -8.12 -13.42
CA TYR A 139 8.68 -7.82 -12.54
C TYR A 139 8.88 -8.37 -11.12
N LEU A 140 9.45 -9.57 -11.01
CA LEU A 140 9.81 -10.16 -9.71
C LEU A 140 10.95 -9.40 -9.03
N PHE A 141 11.91 -8.86 -9.79
CA PHE A 141 12.92 -7.94 -9.26
C PHE A 141 12.29 -6.65 -8.72
N HIS A 142 11.37 -6.03 -9.46
CA HIS A 142 10.66 -4.84 -8.98
C HIS A 142 9.83 -5.12 -7.73
N SER A 143 9.11 -6.24 -7.68
CA SER A 143 8.37 -6.69 -6.50
C SER A 143 9.29 -6.79 -5.26
N ALA A 144 10.44 -7.45 -5.40
CA ALA A 144 11.41 -7.58 -4.31
C ALA A 144 12.09 -6.26 -3.93
N LEU A 145 12.39 -5.40 -4.91
CA LEU A 145 12.94 -4.06 -4.68
C LEU A 145 12.01 -3.21 -3.82
N PHE A 146 10.73 -3.13 -4.18
CA PHE A 146 9.77 -2.36 -3.40
C PHE A 146 9.65 -2.95 -1.98
N THR A 147 9.64 -4.27 -1.84
CA THR A 147 9.66 -4.90 -0.51
C THR A 147 10.92 -4.53 0.28
N GLY A 148 12.08 -4.51 -0.37
CA GLY A 148 13.35 -4.12 0.25
C GLY A 148 13.42 -2.63 0.62
N ILE A 149 12.84 -1.75 -0.18
CA ILE A 149 12.73 -0.31 0.13
C ILE A 149 11.80 -0.12 1.33
N GLY A 150 10.65 -0.80 1.33
CA GLY A 150 9.71 -0.77 2.45
C GLY A 150 10.31 -1.32 3.74
N SER A 151 11.18 -2.33 3.66
CA SER A 151 11.84 -2.92 4.82
C SER A 151 12.92 -2.02 5.43
N LEU A 152 13.43 -1.02 4.72
CA LEU A 152 14.31 0.00 5.32
C LEU A 152 13.56 0.88 6.34
N PHE A 153 12.29 1.17 6.05
CA PHE A 153 11.42 1.93 6.96
C PHE A 153 10.82 1.06 8.06
N TYR A 154 10.50 -0.20 7.73
CA TYR A 154 9.89 -1.14 8.66
C TYR A 154 10.54 -2.53 8.50
N PRO A 155 11.55 -2.89 9.31
CA PRO A 155 12.38 -4.07 9.10
C PRO A 155 11.61 -5.40 9.06
N GLN A 156 10.47 -5.46 9.76
CA GLN A 156 9.60 -6.64 9.77
C GLN A 156 9.00 -6.94 8.38
N LEU A 157 9.00 -6.00 7.43
CA LEU A 157 8.52 -6.24 6.07
C LEU A 157 9.35 -7.34 5.35
N THR A 158 10.60 -7.51 5.76
CA THR A 158 11.51 -8.58 5.28
C THR A 158 10.92 -9.98 5.50
N TYR A 159 10.13 -10.18 6.56
CA TYR A 159 9.50 -11.49 6.83
C TYR A 159 8.47 -11.90 5.78
N PHE A 160 8.02 -10.99 4.91
CA PHE A 160 7.12 -11.31 3.81
C PHE A 160 7.83 -11.81 2.55
N ILE A 161 9.17 -11.85 2.50
CA ILE A 161 9.91 -12.36 1.34
C ILE A 161 9.63 -13.84 1.04
N PRO A 162 9.62 -14.76 2.03
CA PRO A 162 9.22 -16.14 1.78
C PRO A 162 7.82 -16.22 1.17
N VAL A 163 6.90 -15.34 1.59
CA VAL A 163 5.54 -15.27 1.02
C VAL A 163 5.58 -14.86 -0.46
N LEU A 164 6.44 -13.90 -0.84
CA LEU A 164 6.63 -13.52 -2.25
C LEU A 164 7.23 -14.66 -3.09
N ILE A 165 8.17 -15.42 -2.54
CA ILE A 165 8.74 -16.59 -3.21
C ILE A 165 7.67 -17.67 -3.41
N ILE A 166 6.87 -17.97 -2.37
CA ILE A 166 5.75 -18.93 -2.47
C ILE A 166 4.71 -18.45 -3.49
N GLY A 167 4.41 -17.15 -3.52
CA GLY A 167 3.52 -16.54 -4.51
C GLY A 167 4.04 -16.71 -5.93
N ALA A 168 5.31 -16.36 -6.17
CA ALA A 168 5.95 -16.54 -7.47
C ALA A 168 6.02 -18.01 -7.91
N TYR A 169 6.13 -18.94 -6.95
CA TYR A 169 6.12 -20.39 -7.20
C TYR A 169 4.74 -20.85 -7.64
N SER A 170 3.71 -20.43 -6.90
CA SER A 170 2.32 -20.75 -7.18
C SER A 170 1.88 -20.26 -8.56
N PHE A 171 2.42 -19.13 -9.00
CA PHE A 171 2.17 -18.55 -10.33
C PHE A 171 3.01 -19.16 -11.46
N ARG A 172 3.82 -20.21 -11.19
CA ARG A 172 4.77 -20.83 -12.15
C ARG A 172 5.71 -19.82 -12.83
N SER A 173 5.93 -18.69 -12.17
CA SER A 173 6.78 -17.59 -12.63
C SER A 173 8.23 -17.74 -12.13
N LEU A 174 8.46 -18.71 -11.24
CA LEU A 174 9.76 -19.00 -10.65
C LEU A 174 10.62 -19.90 -11.54
N ASN A 175 11.62 -19.27 -12.15
CA ASN A 175 12.79 -19.89 -12.76
C ASN A 175 14.01 -19.55 -11.91
N VAL A 176 15.12 -20.28 -12.07
CA VAL A 176 16.39 -19.98 -11.37
C VAL A 176 16.79 -18.51 -11.58
N ARG A 177 16.61 -17.99 -12.80
CA ARG A 177 16.88 -16.58 -13.12
C ARG A 177 16.00 -15.60 -12.34
N SER A 178 14.71 -15.89 -12.19
CA SER A 178 13.79 -15.00 -11.47
C SER A 178 13.89 -15.13 -9.95
N PHE A 179 14.33 -16.29 -9.44
CA PHE A 179 14.68 -16.46 -8.04
C PHE A 179 15.86 -15.56 -7.64
N PHE A 180 16.95 -15.58 -8.42
CA PHE A 180 18.06 -14.66 -8.18
C PHE A 180 17.67 -13.21 -8.40
N ALA A 181 16.81 -12.91 -9.37
CA ALA A 181 16.28 -11.56 -9.55
C ALA A 181 15.52 -11.08 -8.31
N LEU A 182 14.74 -11.94 -7.66
CA LEU A 182 14.04 -11.63 -6.40
C LEU A 182 15.04 -11.38 -5.26
N LEU A 183 16.05 -12.24 -5.09
CA LEU A 183 17.08 -12.06 -4.06
C LEU A 183 17.89 -10.77 -4.25
N ILE A 184 18.30 -10.48 -5.49
CA ILE A 184 19.04 -9.25 -5.82
C ILE A 184 18.15 -8.03 -5.62
N GLY A 185 16.88 -8.10 -6.04
CA GLY A 185 15.93 -7.00 -5.83
C GLY A 185 15.76 -6.67 -4.36
N TRP A 186 15.68 -7.68 -3.49
CA TRP A 186 15.61 -7.45 -2.06
C TRP A 186 16.92 -6.90 -1.46
N SER A 187 18.09 -7.36 -1.92
CA SER A 187 19.37 -6.96 -1.34
C SER A 187 19.87 -5.58 -1.78
N VAL A 188 19.42 -5.08 -2.95
CA VAL A 188 19.86 -3.80 -3.52
C VAL A 188 19.66 -2.61 -2.57
N PRO A 189 18.49 -2.41 -1.92
CA PRO A 189 18.29 -1.31 -0.97
C PRO A 189 19.26 -1.38 0.22
N TYR A 190 19.58 -2.58 0.70
CA TYR A 190 20.54 -2.78 1.79
C TYR A 190 21.99 -2.51 1.36
N TRP A 191 22.35 -2.83 0.12
CA TRP A 191 23.67 -2.49 -0.44
C TRP A 191 23.88 -0.98 -0.52
N PHE A 192 22.87 -0.22 -0.95
CA PHE A 192 22.95 1.23 -0.95
C PHE A 192 23.05 1.81 0.46
N LEU A 193 22.29 1.25 1.42
CA LEU A 193 22.37 1.66 2.83
C LEU A 193 23.76 1.35 3.42
N PHE A 194 24.31 0.17 3.13
CA PHE A 194 25.68 -0.18 3.50
C PHE A 194 26.69 0.80 2.87
N GLY A 195 26.58 1.09 1.57
CA GLY A 195 27.42 2.08 0.90
C GLY A 195 27.36 3.49 1.51
N TYR A 196 26.24 3.88 2.12
CA TYR A 196 26.08 5.14 2.84
C TYR A 196 26.61 5.10 4.28
N ALA A 197 26.57 3.94 4.94
CA ALA A 197 26.97 3.78 6.34
C ALA A 197 28.48 3.59 6.55
N PHE A 198 29.20 3.06 5.55
CA PHE A 198 30.64 2.75 5.64
C PHE A 198 31.64 3.76 5.01
N PRO A 199 31.28 4.92 4.42
CA PRO A 199 32.24 5.94 4.02
C PRO A 199 32.52 6.90 5.18
N THR A 200 32.94 6.38 6.34
CA THR A 200 33.69 7.08 7.41
C THR A 200 34.28 6.06 8.36
#